data_AF-A0A1I0SDR6-F1
#
_entry.id   AF-A0A1I0SDR6-F1
#
_cell.length_a   1.000
_cell.length_b   1.000
_cell.length_c   1.000
_cell.angle_alpha   90.00
_cell.angle_beta   90.00
_cell.angle_gamma   90.00
#
_symmetry.space_group_name_H-M   'P 1'
#
loop_
_entity.id
_entity.type
_entity.pdbx_description
1 polymer ?
#
loop_
_entity_poly.entity_id
_entity_poly.type
_entity_poly.pdbx_seq_one_letter_code
_entity_poly.pdbx_strand_id
1 'polypeptide(L)'
;MKCYQSTKDCFFITMLLISAALISCTKNSKRHYDLLPPDPEVEKDLTQLATGLTVNIENPGGPNAKEGSSKVTDGNIDTKFLIFSYDTTCFIELDFDIAQHLDAYTLTSADDADGRDPKDWQIVASNDS
;
A
#
# COMPACT_ATOMS: atom_id res chain seq x y z
N MET A 1 -25.32 67.63 -62.64
CA MET A 1 -25.46 68.22 -61.30
C MET A 1 -26.20 67.24 -60.40
N LYS A 2 -25.67 67.02 -59.18
CA LYS A 2 -26.25 66.30 -58.03
C LYS A 2 -26.39 64.77 -58.18
N CYS A 3 -26.17 63.92 -57.18
CA CYS A 3 -25.62 63.99 -55.82
C CYS A 3 -25.39 62.52 -55.41
N TYR A 4 -24.17 62.08 -55.09
CA TYR A 4 -23.71 61.74 -53.73
C TYR A 4 -24.79 61.15 -52.78
N GLN A 5 -24.92 59.81 -52.76
CA GLN A 5 -25.58 59.07 -51.67
C GLN A 5 -25.26 57.56 -51.77
N SER A 6 -23.98 57.17 -51.66
CA SER A 6 -23.63 55.74 -51.59
C SER A 6 -22.25 55.51 -50.96
N THR A 7 -22.01 56.09 -49.78
CA THR A 7 -20.74 55.94 -49.06
C THR A 7 -20.89 55.56 -47.59
N LYS A 8 -22.10 55.64 -47.02
CA LYS A 8 -22.35 55.31 -45.60
C LYS A 8 -22.68 53.83 -45.39
N ASP A 9 -23.41 53.21 -46.31
CA ASP A 9 -23.88 51.83 -46.13
C ASP A 9 -22.79 50.78 -46.36
N CYS A 10 -21.83 51.05 -47.26
CA CYS A 10 -20.68 50.16 -47.48
C CYS A 10 -19.65 50.19 -46.33
N PHE A 11 -19.53 51.33 -45.64
CA PHE A 11 -18.58 51.49 -44.53
C PHE A 11 -19.06 50.81 -43.24
N PHE A 12 -20.38 50.78 -43.00
CA PHE A 12 -20.97 50.06 -41.87
C PHE A 12 -20.92 48.53 -42.05
N ILE A 13 -21.13 48.04 -43.26
CA ILE A 13 -21.10 46.59 -43.56
C ILE A 13 -19.67 46.04 -43.46
N THR A 14 -18.66 46.82 -43.88
CA THR A 14 -17.26 46.41 -43.77
C THR A 14 -16.74 46.44 -42.33
N MET A 15 -17.17 47.40 -41.50
CA MET A 15 -16.86 47.43 -40.05
C MET A 15 -17.50 46.27 -39.26
N LEU A 16 -18.73 45.86 -39.62
CA LEU A 16 -19.41 44.74 -38.96
C LEU A 16 -18.75 43.39 -39.28
N LEU A 17 -18.31 43.19 -40.54
CA LEU A 17 -17.63 41.96 -40.97
C LEU A 17 -16.24 41.79 -40.35
N ILE A 18 -15.53 42.89 -40.06
CA ILE A 18 -14.22 42.84 -39.39
C ILE A 18 -14.36 42.50 -37.89
N SER A 19 -15.42 42.97 -37.23
CA SER A 19 -15.67 42.67 -35.81
C SER A 19 -16.07 41.20 -35.55
N ALA A 20 -16.69 40.52 -36.52
CA ALA A 20 -17.09 39.12 -36.38
C ALA A 20 -15.90 38.13 -36.50
N ALA A 21 -14.76 38.56 -37.06
CA ALA A 21 -13.59 37.70 -37.27
C ALA A 21 -12.66 37.57 -36.04
N LEU A 22 -12.92 38.30 -34.96
CA LEU A 22 -12.07 38.29 -33.75
C LEU A 22 -12.67 37.53 -32.56
N ILE A 23 -13.77 36.79 -32.77
CA ILE A 23 -14.25 35.82 -31.77
C ILE A 23 -13.36 34.58 -31.87
N SER A 24 -12.11 34.75 -31.40
CA SER A 24 -11.19 33.67 -31.16
C SER A 24 -11.81 32.74 -30.11
N CYS A 25 -12.20 31.56 -30.57
CA CYS A 25 -12.62 30.47 -29.70
C CYS A 25 -11.41 30.06 -28.86
N THR A 26 -11.30 30.61 -27.65
CA THR A 26 -10.27 30.18 -26.69
C THR A 26 -10.71 28.85 -26.10
N LYS A 27 -10.53 27.77 -26.86
CA LYS A 27 -10.65 26.41 -26.32
C LYS A 27 -9.44 26.15 -25.43
N ASN A 28 -9.51 26.65 -24.20
CA ASN A 28 -8.59 26.32 -23.12
C ASN A 28 -8.91 24.89 -22.65
N SER A 29 -8.56 23.91 -23.47
CA SER A 29 -8.64 22.51 -23.11
C SER A 29 -7.41 22.17 -22.27
N LYS A 30 -7.45 22.47 -20.97
CA LYS A 30 -6.49 21.88 -20.05
C LYS A 30 -6.66 20.36 -20.09
N ARG A 31 -5.56 19.62 -20.25
CA ARG A 31 -5.60 18.16 -20.10
C ARG A 31 -5.96 17.87 -18.65
N HIS A 32 -7.18 17.40 -18.44
CA HIS A 32 -7.59 16.78 -17.20
C HIS A 32 -6.96 15.39 -17.22
N TYR A 33 -5.98 15.17 -16.35
CA TYR A 33 -5.49 13.84 -16.06
C TYR A 33 -6.32 13.37 -14.87
N ASP A 34 -7.29 12.50 -15.11
CA ASP A 34 -7.93 11.77 -14.03
C ASP A 34 -6.80 10.98 -13.35
N LEU A 35 -6.54 11.27 -12.07
CA LEU A 35 -5.66 10.42 -11.28
C LEU A 35 -6.29 9.02 -11.34
N LEU A 36 -5.50 8.03 -11.74
CA LEU A 36 -5.91 6.64 -11.56
C LEU A 36 -6.35 6.50 -10.09
N PRO A 37 -7.50 5.86 -9.81
CA PRO A 37 -7.85 5.58 -8.44
C PRO A 37 -6.64 4.87 -7.81
N PRO A 38 -6.27 5.21 -6.56
CA PRO A 38 -5.23 4.47 -5.87
C PRO A 38 -5.60 3.00 -5.98
N ASP A 39 -4.68 2.20 -6.52
CA ASP A 39 -4.86 0.76 -6.57
C ASP A 39 -5.15 0.33 -5.13
N PRO A 40 -6.32 -0.26 -4.84
CA PRO A 40 -6.58 -0.75 -3.51
C PRO A 40 -5.71 -1.99 -3.32
N GLU A 41 -4.42 -1.79 -3.03
CA GLU A 41 -3.63 -2.79 -2.33
C GLU A 41 -4.33 -2.97 -0.98
N VAL A 42 -5.26 -3.92 -0.95
CA VAL A 42 -5.92 -4.36 0.26
C VAL A 42 -4.82 -4.97 1.11
N GLU A 43 -4.56 -4.36 2.26
CA GLU A 43 -3.68 -4.91 3.28
C GLU A 43 -4.07 -6.38 3.51
N LYS A 44 -3.14 -7.28 3.22
CA LYS A 44 -3.34 -8.71 3.29
C LYS A 44 -2.42 -9.27 4.35
N ASP A 45 -3.00 -9.95 5.34
CA ASP A 45 -2.24 -10.73 6.28
C ASP A 45 -1.57 -11.90 5.56
N LEU A 46 -0.23 -11.87 5.52
CA LEU A 46 0.56 -12.89 4.87
C LEU A 46 0.71 -14.15 5.73
N THR A 47 0.53 -14.08 7.05
CA THR A 47 0.75 -15.23 7.95
C THR A 47 -0.09 -16.45 7.56
N GLN A 48 -1.32 -16.23 7.05
CA GLN A 48 -2.22 -17.28 6.59
C GLN A 48 -1.79 -17.96 5.27
N LEU A 49 -0.86 -17.34 4.53
CA LEU A 49 -0.31 -17.90 3.29
C LEU A 49 0.95 -18.73 3.52
N ALA A 50 1.50 -18.69 4.74
CA ALA A 50 2.70 -19.43 5.07
C ALA A 50 2.44 -20.93 4.94
N THR A 51 3.33 -21.65 4.28
CA THR A 51 3.29 -23.10 4.11
C THR A 51 4.10 -23.83 5.17
N GLY A 52 4.97 -23.12 5.87
CA GLY A 52 5.77 -23.61 6.98
C GLY A 52 5.96 -22.55 8.06
N LEU A 53 6.09 -23.03 9.29
CA LEU A 53 6.58 -22.26 10.44
C LEU A 53 7.67 -23.10 11.12
N THR A 54 8.88 -22.56 11.16
CA THR A 54 10.03 -23.22 11.77
C THR A 54 10.61 -22.33 12.88
N VAL A 55 10.95 -22.95 14.00
CA VAL A 55 11.73 -22.34 15.09
C VAL A 55 12.91 -23.26 15.40
N ASN A 56 14.08 -22.70 15.71
CA ASN A 56 15.21 -23.53 16.17
C ASN A 56 15.09 -23.97 17.63
N ILE A 57 14.40 -23.18 18.45
CA ILE A 57 14.20 -23.46 19.86
C ILE A 57 12.70 -23.56 20.09
N GLU A 58 12.22 -24.79 20.25
CA GLU A 58 10.81 -25.06 20.49
C GLU A 58 10.49 -25.07 21.99
N ASN A 59 9.22 -24.86 22.33
CA ASN A 59 8.69 -25.13 23.65
C ASN A 59 8.96 -26.61 24.03
N PRO A 60 9.35 -26.94 25.27
CA PRO A 60 9.57 -28.32 25.70
C PRO A 60 8.37 -29.27 25.50
N GLY A 61 7.14 -28.72 25.45
CA GLY A 61 5.93 -29.48 25.14
C GLY A 61 5.69 -29.72 23.64
N GLY A 62 6.54 -29.17 22.77
CA GLY A 62 6.43 -29.25 21.32
C GLY A 62 5.54 -28.17 20.68
N PRO A 63 5.44 -28.15 19.34
CA PRO A 63 4.79 -27.08 18.58
C PRO A 63 3.31 -26.87 18.92
N ASN A 64 2.61 -27.95 19.29
CA ASN A 64 1.18 -27.96 19.59
C ASN A 64 0.87 -27.82 21.09
N ALA A 65 1.89 -27.61 21.93
CA ALA A 65 1.68 -27.32 23.34
C ALA A 65 0.90 -26.00 23.52
N LYS A 66 0.42 -25.77 24.75
CA LYS A 66 -0.30 -24.54 25.12
C LYS A 66 0.47 -23.27 24.72
N GLU A 67 1.79 -23.32 24.78
CA GLU A 67 2.70 -22.21 24.44
C GLU A 67 3.76 -22.61 23.41
N GLY A 68 3.43 -23.56 22.52
CA GLY A 68 4.31 -24.01 21.42
C GLY A 68 4.34 -23.04 20.24
N SER A 69 5.26 -23.25 19.31
CA SER A 69 5.46 -22.36 18.15
C SER A 69 4.21 -22.15 17.30
N SER A 70 3.27 -23.10 17.26
CA SER A 70 1.99 -22.91 16.54
C SER A 70 1.20 -21.67 16.99
N LYS A 71 1.53 -21.09 18.14
CA LYS A 71 0.90 -19.87 18.69
C LYS A 71 1.45 -18.57 18.10
N VAL A 72 2.50 -18.61 17.29
CA VAL A 72 3.09 -17.41 16.68
C VAL A 72 2.16 -16.79 15.64
N THR A 73 1.45 -17.60 14.85
CA THR A 73 0.63 -17.17 13.71
C THR A 73 -0.82 -17.67 13.75
N ASP A 74 -1.31 -18.10 14.91
CA ASP A 74 -2.68 -18.64 15.02
C ASP A 74 -3.79 -17.57 15.05
N GLY A 75 -3.41 -16.29 14.94
CA GLY A 75 -4.33 -15.16 14.89
C GLY A 75 -5.05 -14.89 16.21
N ASN A 76 -4.61 -15.49 17.32
CA ASN A 76 -5.22 -15.32 18.63
C ASN A 76 -4.27 -14.63 19.61
N ILE A 77 -4.64 -13.41 20.03
CA ILE A 77 -3.83 -12.59 20.95
C ILE A 77 -3.79 -13.14 22.39
N ASP A 78 -4.70 -14.05 22.75
CA ASP A 78 -4.74 -14.66 24.08
C ASP A 78 -3.77 -15.87 24.20
N THR A 79 -3.23 -16.35 23.08
CA THR A 79 -2.21 -17.40 23.02
C THR A 79 -0.82 -16.81 22.76
N LYS A 80 0.22 -17.55 23.15
CA LYS A 80 1.61 -17.05 23.12
C LYS A 80 2.59 -18.19 22.87
N PHE A 81 3.75 -17.88 22.31
CA PHE A 81 4.87 -18.80 22.18
C PHE A 81 5.91 -18.52 23.28
N LEU A 82 6.40 -19.58 23.94
CA LEU A 82 7.40 -19.47 25.01
C LEU A 82 8.49 -20.54 24.87
N ILE A 83 9.75 -20.09 24.82
CA ILE A 83 10.95 -20.96 24.76
C ILE A 83 11.54 -21.31 26.13
N PHE A 84 10.98 -20.77 27.23
CA PHE A 84 11.43 -20.85 28.64
C PHE A 84 12.81 -20.28 28.95
N SER A 85 13.84 -20.68 28.21
CA SER A 85 15.22 -20.25 28.39
C SER A 85 15.57 -19.26 27.28
N TYR A 86 15.85 -18.01 27.65
CA TYR A 86 16.29 -17.00 26.69
C TYR A 86 17.59 -17.43 26.00
N ASP A 87 17.60 -17.30 24.67
CA ASP A 87 18.77 -17.54 23.83
C ASP A 87 18.79 -16.52 22.69
N THR A 88 19.94 -15.88 22.46
CA THR A 88 20.14 -14.87 21.42
C THR A 88 20.10 -15.43 20.00
N THR A 89 20.17 -16.76 19.85
CA THR A 89 20.14 -17.45 18.56
C THR A 89 18.72 -17.84 18.14
N CYS A 90 17.70 -17.58 18.97
CA CYS A 90 16.31 -17.91 18.66
C CYS A 90 15.88 -17.23 17.36
N PHE A 91 15.32 -18.02 16.43
CA PHE A 91 14.68 -17.52 15.22
C PHE A 91 13.28 -18.12 15.04
N ILE A 92 12.48 -17.40 14.28
CA ILE A 92 11.17 -17.79 13.79
C ILE A 92 11.20 -17.55 12.28
N GLU A 93 10.85 -18.57 11.50
CA GLU A 93 10.88 -18.53 10.04
C GLU A 93 9.51 -18.95 9.49
N LEU A 94 9.02 -18.19 8.52
CA LEU A 94 7.81 -18.50 7.76
C LEU A 94 8.18 -18.78 6.31
N ASP A 95 7.76 -19.95 5.83
CA ASP A 95 7.97 -20.36 4.44
C ASP A 95 6.77 -19.99 3.58
N PHE A 96 7.02 -19.60 2.34
CA PHE A 96 5.97 -19.29 1.36
C PHE A 96 6.27 -19.98 0.04
N ASP A 97 5.27 -20.62 -0.56
CA ASP A 97 5.41 -21.27 -1.88
C ASP A 97 5.61 -20.28 -3.03
N ILE A 98 5.19 -19.03 -2.83
CA ILE A 98 5.27 -17.95 -3.80
C ILE A 98 5.92 -16.75 -3.12
N ALA A 99 6.82 -16.05 -3.81
CA ALA A 99 7.41 -14.81 -3.30
C ALA A 99 6.32 -13.80 -2.90
N GLN A 100 6.41 -13.28 -1.68
CA GLN A 100 5.46 -12.30 -1.14
C GLN A 100 6.09 -10.90 -1.09
N HIS A 101 5.26 -9.87 -1.19
CA HIS A 101 5.64 -8.49 -0.90
C HIS A 101 5.30 -8.18 0.57
N LEU A 102 6.31 -7.91 1.40
CA LEU A 102 6.14 -7.62 2.82
C LEU A 102 6.36 -6.13 3.10
N ASP A 103 5.29 -5.41 3.41
CA ASP A 103 5.33 -3.96 3.70
C ASP A 103 5.50 -3.64 5.19
N ALA A 104 4.91 -4.47 6.05
CA ALA A 104 4.87 -4.26 7.49
C ALA A 104 4.82 -5.60 8.23
N TYR A 105 5.18 -5.55 9.51
CA TYR A 105 5.04 -6.66 10.44
C TYR A 105 4.45 -6.15 11.75
N THR A 106 3.80 -7.04 12.48
CA THR A 106 3.39 -6.80 13.86
C THR A 106 3.91 -7.94 14.74
N LEU A 107 4.36 -7.60 15.94
CA LEU A 107 4.77 -8.54 16.97
C LEU A 107 4.14 -8.06 18.27
N THR A 108 3.45 -8.97 18.95
CA THR A 108 2.74 -8.66 20.20
C THR A 108 3.38 -9.43 21.34
N SER A 109 3.72 -8.73 22.42
CA SER A 109 4.22 -9.34 23.66
C SER A 109 3.18 -10.24 24.32
N ALA A 110 3.65 -11.15 25.15
CA ALA A 110 2.79 -11.93 26.04
C ALA A 110 2.16 -11.06 27.15
N ASP A 111 1.15 -11.61 27.83
CA ASP A 111 0.31 -10.91 28.80
C ASP A 111 0.71 -11.13 30.28
N ASP A 112 1.76 -11.91 30.56
CA ASP A 112 2.01 -12.44 31.91
C ASP A 112 3.37 -12.05 32.53
N ALA A 113 4.40 -11.74 31.73
CA ALA A 113 5.69 -11.27 32.25
C ALA A 113 6.50 -10.44 31.25
N ASP A 114 6.40 -9.12 31.40
CA ASP A 114 7.10 -8.07 30.65
C ASP A 114 8.62 -8.26 30.52
N GLY A 115 9.25 -8.86 31.53
CA GLY A 115 10.69 -9.13 31.55
C GLY A 115 11.17 -10.11 30.46
N ARG A 116 10.26 -10.86 29.83
CA ARG A 116 10.56 -11.85 28.78
C ARG A 116 10.28 -11.34 27.37
N ASP A 117 9.74 -10.14 27.24
CA ASP A 117 9.39 -9.57 25.95
C ASP A 117 10.64 -9.37 25.07
N PRO A 118 10.56 -9.67 23.76
CA PRO A 118 11.61 -9.32 22.82
C PRO A 118 11.87 -7.80 22.85
N LYS A 119 13.15 -7.41 22.92
CA LYS A 119 13.57 -5.99 22.96
C LYS A 119 14.36 -5.56 21.73
N ASP A 120 14.93 -6.53 21.03
CA ASP A 120 15.73 -6.33 19.83
C ASP A 120 15.59 -7.58 18.94
N TRP A 121 15.47 -7.36 17.64
CA TRP A 121 15.32 -8.43 16.65
C TRP A 121 15.69 -7.91 15.25
N GLN A 122 15.98 -8.84 14.36
CA GLN A 122 16.21 -8.56 12.95
C GLN A 122 15.16 -9.29 12.12
N ILE A 123 14.68 -8.63 11.07
CA ILE A 123 13.86 -9.26 10.05
C ILE A 123 14.72 -9.42 8.82
N VAL A 124 14.85 -10.67 8.38
CA VAL A 124 15.55 -11.06 7.17
C VAL A 124 14.56 -11.77 6.26
N ALA A 125 14.84 -11.73 4.96
CA ALA A 125 14.06 -12.43 3.96
C ALA A 125 15.00 -13.04 2.92
N SER A 126 14.61 -14.18 2.38
CA SER A 126 15.35 -14.90 1.34
C SER A 126 14.39 -15.31 0.23
N ASN A 127 14.84 -15.19 -1.02
CA ASN A 127 14.21 -15.86 -2.16
C ASN A 127 14.91 -17.19 -2.49
N ASP A 128 15.97 -17.50 -1.75
CA ASP A 128 16.72 -18.74 -1.85
C ASP A 128 16.15 -19.72 -0.81
N SER A 129 15.85 -20.93 -1.29
CA SER A 129 15.43 -22.09 -0.51
C SER A 129 16.61 -22.91 0.00
#